data_AF-A0A9E6E487-F1
#
_entry.id   AF-A0A9E6E487-F1
#
_cell.length_a   1.000
_cell.length_b   1.000
_cell.length_c   1.000
_cell.angle_alpha   90.00
_cell.angle_beta   90.00
_cell.angle_gamma   90.00
#
_symmetry.space_group_name_H-M   'P 1'
#
loop_
_entity.id
_entity.type
_entity.pdbx_description
1 polymer ?
#
loop_
_entity_poly.entity_id
_entity_poly.type
_entity_poly.pdbx_seq_one_letter_code
_entity_poly.pdbx_strand_id
1 'polypeptide(L)'
;MIFKRDKLLERDLPLESFTLRSEEGSKNTIPVLHGIKQQVVAIETQVSGLNFFNEPKWYQSADNIMRDGFRWGNRGKEDPASIYMLLLGENHEKDTYQRIEMDWKSVNMCMQLELDGYDEKVKGPIYFTKMHHVGGFTHHAGQWSFSASAEVDSLNEMPSLQGFLDQAIKRLKAENDLSRGKDYVVYCMRFELGYVSPTGLNLKGLRPFGQVIQPSNSIYDSGSPELSVAHLKQVGLVGGEDYDKHRDLVICVPSLAESGMADEHYFGDMPWLVSKESCSDGVDKSAVEMWKKYDQDERKQWVRDWIEKQPTLVLEPKPLEKSLDDPN
;
A
#
# COMPACT_ATOMS: atom_id res chain seq x y z
N MET A 1 1.25 46.67 21.62
CA MET A 1 0.28 46.21 20.61
C MET A 1 0.83 44.94 19.99
N ILE A 2 0.18 43.82 20.26
CA ILE A 2 0.53 42.51 19.68
C ILE A 2 -0.35 42.34 18.45
N PHE A 3 0.25 42.22 17.27
CA PHE A 3 -0.43 41.67 16.10
C PHE A 3 0.12 40.26 15.85
N LYS A 4 -0.60 39.25 16.35
CA LYS A 4 -0.53 37.89 15.82
C LYS A 4 -1.22 37.91 14.45
N ARG A 5 -0.49 37.57 13.39
CA ARG A 5 -1.08 37.09 12.14
C ARG A 5 -1.11 35.57 12.24
N ASP A 6 -2.26 35.03 12.63
CA ASP A 6 -2.58 33.63 12.41
C ASP A 6 -2.82 33.47 10.89
N LYS A 7 -1.75 33.20 10.15
CA LYS A 7 -1.85 32.68 8.80
C LYS A 7 -2.10 31.18 8.91
N LEU A 8 -3.33 30.76 8.65
CA LEU A 8 -3.65 29.37 8.36
C LEU A 8 -2.77 28.91 7.20
N LEU A 9 -2.05 27.81 7.41
CA LEU A 9 -1.22 27.15 6.42
C LEU A 9 -2.07 26.14 5.65
N GLU A 10 -1.62 25.74 4.46
CA GLU A 10 -2.31 24.76 3.59
C GLU A 10 -2.52 23.39 4.27
N ARG A 11 -1.67 23.07 5.26
CA ARG A 11 -1.81 21.91 6.16
C ARG A 11 -2.96 21.99 7.17
N ASP A 12 -3.51 23.19 7.38
CA ASP A 12 -4.61 23.47 8.31
C ASP A 12 -5.98 23.35 7.60
N LEU A 13 -5.99 23.14 6.28
CA LEU A 13 -7.16 22.64 5.57
C LEU A 13 -7.31 21.15 5.89
N PRO A 14 -8.48 20.69 6.35
CA PRO A 14 -8.72 19.26 6.53
C PRO A 14 -8.70 18.59 5.14
N LEU A 15 -7.53 18.12 4.74
CA LEU A 15 -7.44 17.06 3.75
C LEU A 15 -8.27 15.89 4.30
N GLU A 16 -9.10 15.23 3.49
CA GLU A 16 -9.82 14.00 3.89
C GLU A 16 -8.87 12.93 4.47
N SER A 17 -7.57 13.04 4.16
CA SER A 17 -6.50 12.24 4.75
C SER A 17 -6.30 12.45 6.27
N PHE A 18 -6.62 13.62 6.84
CA PHE A 18 -6.53 13.86 8.29
C PHE A 18 -7.62 13.15 9.08
N THR A 19 -8.83 13.00 8.53
CA THR A 19 -9.92 12.24 9.19
C THR A 19 -9.71 10.73 9.14
N LEU A 20 -8.81 10.23 8.28
CA LEU A 20 -8.48 8.80 8.14
C LEU A 20 -7.24 8.37 8.95
N ARG A 21 -6.41 9.32 9.42
CA ARG A 21 -5.02 9.07 9.88
C ARG A 21 -4.83 8.66 11.33
N SER A 22 -5.90 8.45 12.09
CA SER A 22 -5.76 7.86 13.44
C SER A 22 -6.05 6.38 13.34
N GLU A 23 -5.00 5.54 13.38
CA GLU A 23 -5.17 4.08 13.56
C GLU A 23 -6.00 3.77 14.81
N GLU A 24 -5.85 4.63 15.83
CA GLU A 24 -6.59 4.60 17.08
C GLU A 24 -7.77 5.58 17.02
N GLY A 25 -8.93 5.06 16.63
CA GLY A 25 -10.23 5.70 16.81
C GLY A 25 -10.72 5.58 18.25
N SER A 26 -11.77 6.34 18.58
CA SER A 26 -12.47 6.21 19.87
C SER A 26 -12.84 4.75 20.16
N LYS A 27 -12.69 4.31 21.41
CA LYS A 27 -12.80 2.95 21.99
C LYS A 27 -14.04 2.08 21.66
N ASN A 28 -14.80 2.37 20.60
CA ASN A 28 -16.14 1.84 20.31
C ASN A 28 -16.29 1.25 18.88
N THR A 29 -15.23 1.09 18.09
CA THR A 29 -15.36 0.45 16.77
C THR A 29 -15.55 -1.06 16.92
N ILE A 30 -16.56 -1.61 16.24
CA ILE A 30 -16.88 -3.04 16.19
C ILE A 30 -16.35 -3.59 14.86
N PRO A 31 -15.68 -4.74 14.80
CA PRO A 31 -15.26 -5.33 13.52
C PRO A 31 -16.48 -5.62 12.66
N VAL A 32 -16.51 -5.14 11.41
CA VAL A 32 -17.66 -5.37 10.54
C VAL A 32 -17.72 -6.81 10.03
N LEU A 33 -16.58 -7.49 9.91
CA LEU A 33 -16.46 -8.81 9.29
C LEU A 33 -15.80 -9.80 10.26
N HIS A 34 -16.39 -10.98 10.38
CA HIS A 34 -15.90 -12.02 11.28
C HIS A 34 -15.64 -13.34 10.55
N GLY A 35 -14.74 -14.15 11.14
CA GLY A 35 -14.49 -15.51 10.66
C GLY A 35 -13.93 -15.56 9.23
N ILE A 36 -13.10 -14.59 8.84
CA ILE A 36 -12.44 -14.53 7.52
C ILE A 36 -11.88 -15.90 7.17
N LYS A 37 -12.29 -16.54 6.08
CA LYS A 37 -11.77 -17.84 5.65
C LYS A 37 -10.77 -17.72 4.52
N GLN A 38 -11.02 -16.77 3.63
CA GLN A 38 -10.18 -16.55 2.47
C GLN A 38 -9.93 -15.07 2.24
N GLN A 39 -8.75 -14.83 1.69
CA GLN A 39 -8.24 -13.53 1.31
C GLN A 39 -7.63 -13.70 -0.08
N VAL A 40 -8.04 -12.86 -1.01
CA VAL A 40 -7.47 -12.80 -2.36
C VAL A 40 -6.85 -11.43 -2.52
N VAL A 41 -5.57 -11.38 -2.87
CA VAL A 41 -4.82 -10.12 -3.00
C VAL A 41 -4.22 -10.03 -4.40
N ALA A 42 -4.27 -8.84 -4.98
CA ALA A 42 -3.62 -8.55 -6.25
C ALA A 42 -3.01 -7.15 -6.25
N ILE A 43 -1.94 -6.96 -6.99
CA ILE A 43 -1.40 -5.67 -7.35
C ILE A 43 -1.71 -5.37 -8.81
N GLU A 44 -2.15 -4.16 -9.10
CA GLU A 44 -2.26 -3.65 -10.46
C GLU A 44 -1.22 -2.57 -10.67
N THR A 45 -0.49 -2.67 -11.77
CA THR A 45 0.34 -1.57 -12.28
C THR A 45 -0.14 -1.19 -13.67
N GLN A 46 0.19 0.03 -14.13
CA GLN A 46 -0.19 0.47 -15.46
C GLN A 46 0.40 -0.43 -16.56
N VAL A 47 1.58 -1.01 -16.33
CA VAL A 47 2.29 -1.81 -17.34
C VAL A 47 1.90 -3.28 -17.30
N SER A 48 1.78 -3.88 -16.13
CA SER A 48 1.52 -5.31 -16.00
C SER A 48 0.02 -5.66 -15.99
N GLY A 49 -0.84 -4.68 -15.74
CA GLY A 49 -2.21 -4.92 -15.31
C GLY A 49 -2.25 -5.68 -13.98
N LEU A 50 -3.38 -6.33 -13.72
CA LEU A 50 -3.67 -7.03 -12.47
C LEU A 50 -2.89 -8.35 -12.31
N ASN A 51 -2.14 -8.47 -11.22
CA ASN A 51 -1.36 -9.64 -10.83
C ASN A 51 -1.69 -10.08 -9.41
N PHE A 52 -2.05 -11.35 -9.25
CA PHE A 52 -2.44 -11.92 -7.97
C PHE A 52 -1.20 -12.37 -7.19
N PHE A 53 -1.26 -12.20 -5.88
CA PHE A 53 -0.20 -12.68 -4.99
C PHE A 53 -0.15 -14.21 -5.11
N ASN A 54 1.07 -14.77 -5.15
CA ASN A 54 1.35 -16.21 -5.34
C ASN A 54 1.13 -16.77 -6.75
N GLU A 55 1.00 -15.93 -7.76
CA GLU A 55 1.10 -16.34 -9.15
C GLU A 55 2.30 -15.66 -9.83
N PRO A 56 3.51 -16.21 -9.69
CA PRO A 56 4.68 -15.66 -10.35
C PRO A 56 4.46 -15.68 -11.86
N LYS A 57 4.44 -14.49 -12.46
CA LYS A 57 4.33 -14.31 -13.90
C LYS A 57 5.63 -13.71 -14.43
N TRP A 58 6.22 -14.41 -15.39
CA TRP A 58 7.43 -13.96 -16.07
C TRP A 58 7.08 -12.99 -17.19
N TYR A 59 7.69 -11.81 -17.15
CA TYR A 59 7.49 -10.77 -18.16
C TYR A 59 8.85 -10.32 -18.71
N GLN A 60 8.96 -10.20 -20.04
CA GLN A 60 10.19 -9.73 -20.71
C GLN A 60 10.13 -8.21 -20.94
N SER A 61 11.20 -7.49 -20.60
CA SER A 61 11.31 -6.04 -20.83
C SER A 61 12.77 -5.65 -21.09
N ALA A 62 13.00 -4.84 -22.13
CA ALA A 62 14.32 -4.35 -22.52
C ALA A 62 14.77 -3.08 -21.74
N ASP A 63 13.84 -2.36 -21.09
CA ASP A 63 14.07 -0.99 -20.60
C ASP A 63 13.68 -0.74 -19.12
N ASN A 64 13.29 -1.78 -18.36
CA ASN A 64 12.77 -1.60 -16.99
C ASN A 64 13.18 -2.73 -16.03
N ILE A 65 13.39 -2.36 -14.77
CA ILE A 65 13.51 -3.29 -13.64
C ILE A 65 12.10 -3.74 -13.23
N MET A 66 11.73 -4.97 -13.57
CA MET A 66 10.38 -5.52 -13.35
C MET A 66 10.46 -6.98 -12.88
N ARG A 67 9.63 -7.36 -11.92
CA ARG A 67 9.52 -8.74 -11.42
C ARG A 67 8.09 -9.00 -10.95
N ASP A 68 7.52 -10.15 -11.32
CA ASP A 68 6.13 -10.54 -11.02
C ASP A 68 5.08 -9.46 -11.35
N GLY A 69 5.36 -8.66 -12.38
CA GLY A 69 4.52 -7.55 -12.81
C GLY A 69 4.63 -6.28 -11.97
N PHE A 70 5.50 -6.24 -10.97
CA PHE A 70 5.81 -5.03 -10.21
C PHE A 70 7.01 -4.27 -10.80
N ARG A 71 6.98 -2.94 -10.72
CA ARG A 71 8.04 -2.02 -11.19
C ARG A 71 8.09 -0.76 -10.30
N TRP A 72 9.31 -0.27 -10.05
CA TRP A 72 9.55 0.96 -9.25
C TRP A 72 9.27 2.28 -10.02
N GLY A 73 9.29 2.24 -11.34
CA GLY A 73 9.22 3.39 -12.27
C GLY A 73 10.54 3.62 -13.01
N ASN A 74 10.57 4.58 -13.95
CA ASN A 74 11.81 4.98 -14.66
C ASN A 74 11.64 6.39 -15.27
N ARG A 75 12.67 7.26 -15.18
CA ARG A 75 12.79 8.58 -15.83
C ARG A 75 11.52 9.41 -15.84
N GLY A 76 11.02 9.75 -14.65
CA GLY A 76 9.84 10.61 -14.48
C GLY A 76 8.54 10.06 -15.05
N LYS A 77 8.51 8.77 -15.43
CA LYS A 77 7.28 8.02 -15.64
C LYS A 77 6.97 7.31 -14.35
N GLU A 78 5.97 7.84 -13.65
CA GLU A 78 5.30 7.14 -12.54
C GLU A 78 4.78 5.79 -13.03
N ASP A 79 4.68 4.83 -12.11
CA ASP A 79 3.93 3.60 -12.33
C ASP A 79 2.82 3.53 -11.28
N PRO A 80 1.67 4.18 -11.54
CA PRO A 80 0.55 4.13 -10.62
C PRO A 80 0.24 2.67 -10.29
N ALA A 81 0.26 2.36 -9.00
CA ALA A 81 0.01 1.03 -8.51
C ALA A 81 -1.14 1.04 -7.51
N SER A 82 -1.91 -0.04 -7.50
CA SER A 82 -2.99 -0.23 -6.52
C SER A 82 -2.99 -1.67 -6.04
N ILE A 83 -3.18 -1.88 -4.74
CA ILE A 83 -3.36 -3.21 -4.17
C ILE A 83 -4.85 -3.43 -3.93
N TYR A 84 -5.38 -4.50 -4.51
CA TYR A 84 -6.75 -4.94 -4.37
C TYR A 84 -6.82 -6.10 -3.40
N MET A 85 -7.86 -6.10 -2.57
CA MET A 85 -8.12 -7.20 -1.65
C MET A 85 -9.59 -7.56 -1.62
N LEU A 86 -9.85 -8.87 -1.59
CA LEU A 86 -11.16 -9.44 -1.32
C LEU A 86 -11.06 -10.28 -0.06
N LEU A 87 -11.95 -10.01 0.90
CA LEU A 87 -12.10 -10.78 2.12
C LEU A 87 -13.43 -11.54 2.08
N LEU A 88 -13.36 -12.81 2.47
CA LEU A 88 -14.50 -13.71 2.51
C LEU A 88 -14.70 -14.19 3.96
N GLY A 89 -15.68 -13.62 4.64
CA GLY A 89 -16.00 -13.87 6.05
C GLY A 89 -17.20 -14.78 6.24
N GLU A 90 -17.30 -15.42 7.40
CA GLU A 90 -18.46 -16.24 7.75
C GLU A 90 -19.68 -15.38 8.07
N ASN A 91 -19.50 -14.23 8.71
CA ASN A 91 -20.57 -13.33 9.13
C ASN A 91 -20.11 -11.87 9.11
N HIS A 92 -21.07 -10.94 9.11
CA HIS A 92 -20.82 -9.51 9.29
C HIS A 92 -21.78 -8.87 10.31
N GLU A 93 -21.36 -7.78 10.94
CA GLU A 93 -22.10 -7.09 12.02
C GLU A 93 -23.15 -6.10 11.50
N LYS A 94 -23.85 -6.46 10.42
CA LYS A 94 -24.86 -5.61 9.77
C LYS A 94 -25.91 -5.07 10.75
N ASP A 95 -26.53 -5.95 11.54
CA ASP A 95 -27.63 -5.57 12.43
C ASP A 95 -27.15 -4.63 13.55
N THR A 96 -25.95 -4.87 14.07
CA THR A 96 -25.32 -4.04 15.10
C THR A 96 -25.03 -2.64 14.56
N TYR A 97 -24.39 -2.56 13.39
CA TYR A 97 -24.11 -1.29 12.71
C TYR A 97 -25.38 -0.50 12.38
N GLN A 98 -26.42 -1.17 11.88
CA GLN A 98 -27.71 -0.53 11.60
C GLN A 98 -28.35 0.03 12.88
N ARG A 99 -28.23 -0.66 14.02
CA ARG A 99 -28.76 -0.21 15.31
C ARG A 99 -28.07 1.05 15.84
N ILE A 100 -26.78 1.21 15.55
CA ILE A 100 -25.97 2.35 16.00
C ILE A 100 -25.78 3.40 14.89
N GLU A 101 -26.56 3.32 13.81
CA GLU A 101 -26.54 4.26 12.67
C GLU A 101 -25.15 4.40 12.00
N MET A 102 -24.37 3.33 12.00
CA MET A 102 -23.07 3.24 11.32
C MET A 102 -23.20 2.52 9.98
N ASP A 103 -22.30 2.85 9.04
CA ASP A 103 -22.27 2.22 7.74
C ASP A 103 -21.49 0.89 7.77
N TRP A 104 -22.21 -0.23 7.70
CA TRP A 104 -21.61 -1.57 7.58
C TRP A 104 -21.22 -1.91 6.15
N LYS A 105 -21.76 -1.17 5.17
CA LYS A 105 -21.48 -1.42 3.75
C LYS A 105 -20.13 -0.85 3.36
N SER A 106 -19.68 0.22 4.02
CA SER A 106 -18.40 0.86 3.76
C SER A 106 -17.69 1.22 5.06
N VAL A 107 -16.57 0.55 5.36
CA VAL A 107 -15.78 0.81 6.57
C VAL A 107 -14.36 1.22 6.23
N ASN A 108 -13.77 2.12 7.02
CA ASN A 108 -12.40 2.56 6.82
C ASN A 108 -11.42 1.44 7.21
N MET A 109 -10.43 1.20 6.36
CA MET A 109 -9.38 0.21 6.55
C MET A 109 -8.00 0.86 6.45
N CYS A 110 -7.02 0.27 7.12
CA CYS A 110 -5.60 0.52 6.90
C CYS A 110 -4.86 -0.78 6.58
N MET A 111 -3.82 -0.66 5.75
CA MET A 111 -2.92 -1.74 5.38
C MET A 111 -1.49 -1.29 5.64
N GLN A 112 -0.73 -2.09 6.37
CA GLN A 112 0.72 -1.95 6.50
C GLN A 112 1.41 -3.01 5.64
N LEU A 113 2.27 -2.55 4.75
CA LEU A 113 3.12 -3.44 3.96
C LEU A 113 4.32 -3.90 4.78
N GLU A 114 4.87 -5.05 4.41
CA GLU A 114 6.14 -5.55 4.91
C GLU A 114 6.98 -6.02 3.73
N LEU A 115 8.28 -5.82 3.84
CA LEU A 115 9.24 -6.33 2.89
C LEU A 115 10.15 -7.32 3.61
N ASP A 116 10.15 -8.56 3.13
CA ASP A 116 11.14 -9.55 3.53
C ASP A 116 12.38 -9.38 2.66
N GLY A 117 13.47 -8.93 3.28
CA GLY A 117 14.77 -8.72 2.64
C GLY A 117 15.67 -9.94 2.75
N TYR A 118 16.98 -9.70 2.79
CA TYR A 118 17.98 -10.76 2.97
C TYR A 118 18.25 -11.05 4.44
N ASP A 119 18.29 -10.01 5.28
CA ASP A 119 18.71 -10.14 6.68
C ASP A 119 17.54 -10.00 7.68
N GLU A 120 16.52 -9.18 7.35
CA GLU A 120 15.36 -8.96 8.22
C GLU A 120 14.12 -8.49 7.46
N LYS A 121 12.96 -8.73 8.09
CA LYS A 121 11.66 -8.19 7.69
C LYS A 121 11.52 -6.75 8.14
N VAL A 122 11.23 -5.86 7.20
CA VAL A 122 11.06 -4.43 7.47
C VAL A 122 9.59 -4.04 7.28
N LYS A 123 8.98 -3.51 8.33
CA LYS A 123 7.63 -2.91 8.24
C LYS A 123 7.68 -1.62 7.44
N GLY A 124 6.82 -1.55 6.44
CA GLY A 124 6.79 -0.51 5.42
C GLY A 124 5.68 0.51 5.59
N PRO A 125 5.34 1.22 4.49
CA PRO A 125 4.33 2.27 4.48
C PRO A 125 2.93 1.76 4.83
N ILE A 126 2.14 2.67 5.40
CA ILE A 126 0.76 2.42 5.81
C ILE A 126 -0.17 3.20 4.89
N TYR A 127 -1.13 2.49 4.31
CA TYR A 127 -2.13 3.03 3.39
C TYR A 127 -3.53 2.89 3.96
N PHE A 128 -4.41 3.81 3.60
CA PHE A 128 -5.79 3.85 4.07
C PHE A 128 -6.74 3.74 2.88
N THR A 129 -7.87 3.07 3.07
CA THR A 129 -8.94 2.97 2.07
C THR A 129 -10.27 2.69 2.74
N LYS A 130 -11.32 2.46 1.95
CA LYS A 130 -12.58 1.89 2.39
C LYS A 130 -12.74 0.46 1.88
N MET A 131 -13.29 -0.39 2.73
CA MET A 131 -13.71 -1.74 2.37
C MET A 131 -15.22 -1.78 2.22
N HIS A 132 -15.67 -2.32 1.08
CA HIS A 132 -17.06 -2.29 0.67
C HIS A 132 -17.67 -3.69 0.65
N HIS A 133 -18.89 -3.82 1.16
CA HIS A 133 -19.68 -5.03 1.02
C HIS A 133 -20.11 -5.20 -0.44
N VAL A 134 -19.75 -6.32 -1.05
CA VAL A 134 -20.03 -6.57 -2.48
C VAL A 134 -21.00 -7.71 -2.73
N GLY A 135 -21.31 -8.54 -1.73
CA GLY A 135 -22.31 -9.59 -1.90
C GLY A 135 -22.05 -10.83 -1.07
N GLY A 136 -22.69 -11.92 -1.47
CA GLY A 136 -22.58 -13.24 -0.83
C GLY A 136 -21.91 -14.27 -1.73
N PHE A 137 -21.21 -15.22 -1.13
CA PHE A 137 -20.60 -16.38 -1.79
C PHE A 137 -21.11 -17.67 -1.14
N THR A 138 -21.76 -18.52 -1.94
CA THR A 138 -22.52 -19.67 -1.44
C THR A 138 -22.31 -20.88 -2.33
N HIS A 139 -22.49 -22.09 -1.79
CA HIS A 139 -22.44 -23.32 -2.58
C HIS A 139 -23.83 -23.95 -2.65
N HIS A 140 -24.44 -23.91 -3.84
CA HIS A 140 -25.75 -24.48 -4.08
C HIS A 140 -25.73 -25.41 -5.29
N ALA A 141 -26.48 -26.52 -5.22
CA ALA A 141 -26.60 -27.50 -6.31
C ALA A 141 -25.25 -27.99 -6.89
N GLY A 142 -24.23 -28.14 -6.04
CA GLY A 142 -22.91 -28.64 -6.45
C GLY A 142 -21.99 -27.59 -7.08
N GLN A 143 -22.35 -26.31 -7.05
CA GLN A 143 -21.57 -25.24 -7.64
C GLN A 143 -21.45 -24.05 -6.69
N TRP A 144 -20.29 -23.38 -6.75
CA TRP A 144 -20.08 -22.10 -6.08
C TRP A 144 -20.68 -20.95 -6.88
N SER A 145 -21.46 -20.11 -6.21
CA SER A 145 -22.14 -18.94 -6.77
C SER A 145 -21.79 -17.69 -5.99
N PHE A 146 -21.69 -16.57 -6.71
CA PHE A 146 -21.54 -15.24 -6.14
C PHE A 146 -22.80 -14.46 -6.49
N SER A 147 -23.37 -13.80 -5.49
CA SER A 147 -24.56 -12.96 -5.61
C SER A 147 -24.17 -11.55 -5.20
N ALA A 148 -24.08 -10.63 -6.17
CA ALA A 148 -23.75 -9.24 -5.91
C ALA A 148 -24.84 -8.57 -5.03
N SER A 149 -24.43 -7.66 -4.15
CA SER A 149 -25.37 -6.80 -3.43
C SER A 149 -26.06 -5.85 -4.40
N ALA A 150 -27.33 -5.52 -4.17
CA ALA A 150 -28.09 -4.61 -5.03
C ALA A 150 -27.45 -3.22 -5.14
N GLU A 151 -26.66 -2.83 -4.14
CA GLU A 151 -26.01 -1.52 -4.05
C GLU A 151 -24.61 -1.49 -4.67
N VAL A 152 -24.08 -2.61 -5.16
CA VAL A 152 -22.75 -2.66 -5.78
C VAL A 152 -22.67 -1.69 -6.94
N ASP A 153 -23.66 -1.69 -7.83
CA ASP A 153 -23.65 -0.83 -9.02
C ASP A 153 -23.68 0.68 -8.70
N SER A 154 -24.03 1.05 -7.45
CA SER A 154 -24.08 2.43 -6.98
C SER A 154 -22.79 2.93 -6.31
N LEU A 155 -21.80 2.05 -6.14
CA LEU A 155 -20.53 2.42 -5.52
C LEU A 155 -19.61 3.08 -6.54
N ASN A 156 -19.24 4.34 -6.29
CA ASN A 156 -18.38 5.12 -7.17
C ASN A 156 -17.04 4.44 -7.51
N GLU A 157 -16.52 3.62 -6.60
CA GLU A 157 -15.24 2.90 -6.76
C GLU A 157 -15.37 1.59 -7.56
N MET A 158 -16.60 1.11 -7.82
CA MET A 158 -16.82 -0.17 -8.49
C MET A 158 -16.30 -0.28 -9.91
N PRO A 159 -16.31 0.76 -10.76
CA PRO A 159 -15.65 0.68 -12.05
C PRO A 159 -14.16 0.28 -11.95
N SER A 160 -13.49 0.66 -10.86
CA SER A 160 -12.09 0.24 -10.61
C SER A 160 -12.00 -1.16 -9.99
N LEU A 161 -12.94 -1.53 -9.11
CA LEU A 161 -12.94 -2.82 -8.41
C LEU A 161 -13.44 -3.99 -9.27
N GLN A 162 -14.31 -3.75 -10.26
CA GLN A 162 -15.05 -4.79 -10.98
C GLN A 162 -14.13 -5.81 -11.65
N GLY A 163 -13.09 -5.33 -12.34
CA GLY A 163 -12.14 -6.21 -13.05
C GLY A 163 -11.36 -7.14 -12.11
N PHE A 164 -11.05 -6.67 -10.91
CA PHE A 164 -10.46 -7.51 -9.85
C PHE A 164 -11.50 -8.47 -9.26
N LEU A 165 -12.68 -7.97 -8.89
CA LEU A 165 -13.76 -8.76 -8.28
C LEU A 165 -14.13 -9.96 -9.16
N ASP A 166 -14.35 -9.75 -10.46
CA ASP A 166 -14.72 -10.81 -11.39
C ASP A 166 -13.66 -11.92 -11.46
N GLN A 167 -12.39 -11.54 -11.49
CA GLN A 167 -11.27 -12.48 -11.51
C GLN A 167 -11.08 -13.21 -10.18
N ALA A 168 -11.20 -12.50 -9.06
CA ALA A 168 -11.13 -13.07 -7.72
C ALA A 168 -12.26 -14.09 -7.50
N ILE A 169 -13.51 -13.75 -7.83
CA ILE A 169 -14.65 -14.67 -7.74
C ILE A 169 -14.47 -15.88 -8.65
N LYS A 170 -13.96 -15.71 -9.87
CA LYS A 170 -13.68 -16.83 -10.78
C LYS A 170 -12.68 -17.82 -10.16
N ARG A 171 -11.63 -17.31 -9.52
CA ARG A 171 -10.62 -18.13 -8.81
C ARG A 171 -11.25 -18.88 -7.62
N LEU A 172 -11.99 -18.15 -6.79
CA LEU A 172 -12.69 -18.72 -5.65
C LEU A 172 -13.63 -19.85 -6.06
N LYS A 173 -14.35 -19.72 -7.18
CA LYS A 173 -15.21 -20.79 -7.70
C LYS A 173 -14.43 -22.01 -8.19
N ALA A 174 -13.22 -21.82 -8.71
CA ALA A 174 -12.37 -22.89 -9.21
C ALA A 174 -11.73 -23.70 -8.07
N GLU A 175 -11.22 -23.02 -7.05
CA GLU A 175 -10.51 -23.64 -5.94
C GLU A 175 -10.72 -22.87 -4.63
N ASN A 176 -11.21 -23.58 -3.62
CA ASN A 176 -11.35 -23.06 -2.25
C ASN A 176 -11.46 -24.20 -1.22
N ASP A 177 -11.16 -23.87 0.04
CA ASP A 177 -11.26 -24.74 1.22
C ASP A 177 -12.53 -24.46 2.05
N LEU A 178 -13.55 -23.85 1.44
CA LEU A 178 -14.76 -23.39 2.13
C LEU A 178 -15.75 -24.52 2.40
N SER A 179 -16.55 -24.34 3.45
CA SER A 179 -17.60 -25.29 3.83
C SER A 179 -18.83 -25.11 2.93
N ARG A 180 -19.18 -26.16 2.19
CA ARG A 180 -20.30 -26.15 1.22
C ARG A 180 -21.70 -25.89 1.80
N GLY A 181 -21.88 -25.98 3.12
CA GLY A 181 -23.15 -25.74 3.80
C GLY A 181 -23.26 -24.36 4.45
N LYS A 182 -22.30 -23.46 4.19
CA LYS A 182 -22.27 -22.12 4.76
C LYS A 182 -22.34 -21.08 3.65
N ASP A 183 -23.00 -19.98 3.98
CA ASP A 183 -22.98 -18.76 3.20
C ASP A 183 -21.87 -17.86 3.74
N TYR A 184 -21.17 -17.19 2.83
CA TYR A 184 -20.08 -16.29 3.17
C TYR A 184 -20.38 -14.89 2.69
N VAL A 185 -19.91 -13.91 3.45
CA VAL A 185 -20.01 -12.49 3.14
C VAL A 185 -18.74 -12.04 2.44
N VAL A 186 -18.89 -11.29 1.35
CA VAL A 186 -17.77 -10.82 0.52
C VAL A 186 -17.62 -9.31 0.67
N TYR A 187 -16.41 -8.89 1.02
CA TYR A 187 -15.99 -7.50 1.01
C TYR A 187 -14.80 -7.30 0.08
N CYS A 188 -14.72 -6.13 -0.53
CA CYS A 188 -13.66 -5.78 -1.49
C CYS A 188 -13.12 -4.37 -1.19
N MET A 189 -11.84 -4.16 -1.44
CA MET A 189 -11.18 -2.87 -1.24
C MET A 189 -10.01 -2.65 -2.20
N ARG A 190 -9.65 -1.39 -2.43
CA ARG A 190 -8.53 -0.96 -3.27
C ARG A 190 -7.70 0.09 -2.54
N PHE A 191 -6.44 -0.20 -2.30
CA PHE A 191 -5.45 0.73 -1.77
C PHE A 191 -4.72 1.40 -2.94
N GLU A 192 -4.93 2.71 -3.10
CA GLU A 192 -4.12 3.49 -4.03
C GLU A 192 -2.75 3.76 -3.40
N LEU A 193 -1.68 3.34 -4.08
CA LEU A 193 -0.33 3.54 -3.58
C LEU A 193 0.20 4.91 -4.03
N GLY A 194 0.74 5.67 -3.08
CA GLY A 194 1.42 6.93 -3.36
C GLY A 194 2.24 7.41 -2.18
N TYR A 195 3.15 8.35 -2.43
CA TYR A 195 4.07 8.87 -1.42
C TYR A 195 4.65 10.23 -1.82
N VAL A 196 5.15 10.97 -0.84
CA VAL A 196 5.99 12.16 -1.06
C VAL A 196 7.45 11.73 -1.18
N SER A 197 8.10 12.11 -2.27
CA SER A 197 9.52 11.85 -2.49
C SER A 197 10.42 12.88 -1.78
N PRO A 198 11.75 12.62 -1.65
CA PRO A 198 12.70 13.60 -1.12
C PRO A 198 12.77 14.92 -1.86
N THR A 199 12.39 14.95 -3.15
CA THR A 199 12.28 16.19 -3.92
C THR A 199 10.99 16.97 -3.62
N GLY A 200 10.10 16.43 -2.78
CA GLY A 200 8.79 16.99 -2.45
C GLY A 200 7.68 16.63 -3.43
N LEU A 201 7.95 15.82 -4.46
CA LEU A 201 6.93 15.44 -5.43
C LEU A 201 6.01 14.35 -4.88
N ASN A 202 4.69 14.55 -4.99
CA ASN A 202 3.67 13.51 -4.78
C ASN A 202 3.69 12.53 -5.94
N LEU A 203 4.14 11.30 -5.70
CA LEU A 203 4.24 10.24 -6.69
C LEU A 203 3.17 9.18 -6.47
N LYS A 204 2.64 8.63 -7.56
CA LYS A 204 1.81 7.42 -7.54
C LYS A 204 2.68 6.19 -7.74
N GLY A 205 2.38 5.13 -6.99
CA GLY A 205 3.13 3.87 -6.98
C GLY A 205 3.61 3.47 -5.59
N LEU A 206 4.24 2.30 -5.51
CA LEU A 206 4.84 1.83 -4.27
C LEU A 206 6.10 2.65 -3.95
N ARG A 207 6.20 3.11 -2.71
CA ARG A 207 7.39 3.76 -2.19
C ARG A 207 8.52 2.74 -2.01
N PRO A 208 9.79 3.02 -2.37
CA PRO A 208 10.90 2.15 -2.00
C PRO A 208 11.14 2.20 -0.48
N PHE A 209 11.28 1.04 0.17
CA PHE A 209 11.57 0.92 1.59
C PHE A 209 12.33 -0.37 1.90
N GLY A 210 13.00 -0.43 3.05
CA GLY A 210 13.71 -1.63 3.49
C GLY A 210 14.93 -1.96 2.63
N GLN A 211 15.31 -3.24 2.61
CA GLN A 211 16.57 -3.70 2.01
C GLN A 211 16.51 -3.85 0.48
N VAL A 212 15.80 -2.97 -0.22
CA VAL A 212 15.73 -3.02 -1.70
C VAL A 212 17.00 -2.51 -2.36
N ILE A 213 17.80 -1.69 -1.67
CA ILE A 213 19.05 -1.11 -2.19
C ILE A 213 20.32 -1.80 -1.67
N GLN A 214 20.17 -2.81 -0.83
CA GLN A 214 21.29 -3.57 -0.27
C GLN A 214 21.55 -4.81 -1.13
N PRO A 215 22.81 -5.10 -1.50
CA PRO A 215 23.14 -6.31 -2.23
C PRO A 215 22.90 -7.54 -1.35
N SER A 216 22.49 -8.65 -1.95
CA SER A 216 22.41 -9.93 -1.23
C SER A 216 23.78 -10.28 -0.66
N ASN A 217 23.84 -10.51 0.65
CA ASN A 217 25.04 -11.00 1.32
C ASN A 217 25.24 -12.53 1.12
N SER A 218 24.29 -13.20 0.47
CA SER A 218 24.28 -14.65 0.28
C SER A 218 24.56 -15.05 -1.16
N ILE A 219 25.64 -15.82 -1.36
CA ILE A 219 25.97 -16.48 -2.64
C ILE A 219 24.91 -17.54 -3.02
N TYR A 220 24.11 -17.99 -2.05
CA TYR A 220 23.07 -19.01 -2.22
C TYR A 220 21.66 -18.44 -2.29
N ASP A 221 21.49 -17.15 -1.95
CA ASP A 221 20.20 -16.49 -1.91
C ASP A 221 20.19 -15.29 -2.86
N SER A 222 20.04 -15.59 -4.14
CA SER A 222 19.80 -14.61 -5.20
C SER A 222 18.32 -14.16 -5.21
N GLY A 223 17.60 -14.33 -4.10
CA GLY A 223 16.20 -13.94 -3.96
C GLY A 223 16.02 -12.46 -4.26
N SER A 224 14.91 -12.09 -4.87
CA SER A 224 14.50 -10.68 -4.85
C SER A 224 13.68 -10.45 -3.58
N PRO A 225 13.68 -9.23 -3.03
CA PRO A 225 12.86 -8.90 -1.88
C PRO A 225 11.40 -9.28 -2.11
N GLU A 226 10.75 -9.79 -1.07
CA GLU A 226 9.35 -10.22 -1.15
C GLU A 226 8.45 -9.21 -0.45
N LEU A 227 7.47 -8.68 -1.18
CA LEU A 227 6.47 -7.77 -0.64
C LEU A 227 5.27 -8.57 -0.15
N SER A 228 4.86 -8.30 1.09
CA SER A 228 3.70 -8.90 1.73
C SER A 228 2.86 -7.83 2.45
N VAL A 229 1.72 -8.27 2.98
CA VAL A 229 0.86 -7.45 3.85
C VAL A 229 1.13 -7.89 5.28
N ALA A 230 1.76 -7.03 6.08
CA ALA A 230 2.01 -7.34 7.49
C ALA A 230 0.75 -7.17 8.35
N HIS A 231 -0.05 -6.14 8.06
CA HIS A 231 -1.27 -5.85 8.80
C HIS A 231 -2.36 -5.33 7.87
N LEU A 232 -3.59 -5.78 8.07
CA LEU A 232 -4.81 -5.26 7.47
C LEU A 232 -5.85 -5.06 8.57
N LYS A 233 -6.24 -3.83 8.87
CA LYS A 233 -7.10 -3.53 10.03
C LYS A 233 -8.22 -2.58 9.66
N GLN A 234 -9.36 -2.74 10.32
CA GLN A 234 -10.40 -1.72 10.30
C GLN A 234 -9.99 -0.58 11.24
N VAL A 235 -10.06 0.65 10.75
CA VAL A 235 -9.61 1.84 11.49
C VAL A 235 -10.45 2.00 12.76
N GLY A 236 -9.77 2.19 13.89
CA GLY A 236 -10.41 2.39 15.19
C GLY A 236 -10.73 1.14 16.00
N LEU A 237 -10.41 -0.05 15.51
CA LEU A 237 -10.47 -1.26 16.34
C LEU A 237 -9.43 -1.22 17.47
N VAL A 238 -9.85 -1.54 18.69
CA VAL A 238 -8.95 -1.62 19.85
C VAL A 238 -8.30 -3.00 19.89
N GLY A 239 -6.99 -3.05 19.63
CA GLY A 239 -6.14 -4.20 19.89
C GLY A 239 -6.26 -5.35 18.88
N GLY A 240 -5.10 -5.84 18.42
CA GLY A 240 -4.81 -7.22 17.99
C GLY A 240 -5.59 -7.88 16.84
N GLU A 241 -6.79 -7.42 16.48
CA GLU A 241 -7.62 -8.05 15.45
C GLU A 241 -7.18 -7.61 14.07
N ASP A 242 -6.17 -8.32 13.56
CA ASP A 242 -5.77 -8.25 12.18
C ASP A 242 -6.73 -9.06 11.31
N TYR A 243 -7.19 -8.44 10.22
CA TYR A 243 -7.94 -9.15 9.18
C TYR A 243 -7.00 -9.95 8.28
N ASP A 244 -5.71 -9.61 8.28
CA ASP A 244 -4.70 -10.41 7.58
C ASP A 244 -4.50 -11.74 8.31
N LYS A 245 -4.51 -12.82 7.53
CA LYS A 245 -4.33 -14.18 8.06
C LYS A 245 -2.91 -14.72 7.94
N HIS A 246 -1.95 -13.89 7.55
CA HIS A 246 -0.55 -14.29 7.30
C HIS A 246 -0.42 -15.53 6.40
N ARG A 247 -1.43 -15.82 5.56
CA ARG A 247 -1.27 -16.84 4.52
C ARG A 247 -0.26 -16.26 3.54
N ASP A 248 0.67 -17.09 3.08
CA ASP A 248 1.89 -16.81 2.31
C ASP A 248 1.69 -15.93 1.05
N LEU A 249 1.05 -14.77 1.15
CA LEU A 249 0.65 -13.88 0.07
C LEU A 249 1.82 -12.94 -0.18
N VAL A 250 2.66 -13.33 -1.13
CA VAL A 250 3.87 -12.60 -1.48
C VAL A 250 3.95 -12.37 -2.99
N ILE A 251 4.61 -11.27 -3.35
CA ILE A 251 5.13 -11.03 -4.70
C ILE A 251 6.58 -10.61 -4.60
N CYS A 252 7.42 -11.02 -5.55
CA CYS A 252 8.79 -10.51 -5.57
C CYS A 252 8.82 -9.10 -6.17
N VAL A 253 9.51 -8.18 -5.51
CA VAL A 253 9.80 -6.84 -6.04
C VAL A 253 11.26 -6.77 -6.49
N PRO A 254 11.60 -6.01 -7.56
CA PRO A 254 12.97 -6.00 -8.02
C PRO A 254 13.97 -5.41 -7.03
N SER A 255 15.13 -6.08 -6.99
CA SER A 255 16.43 -5.53 -6.58
C SER A 255 16.65 -4.10 -7.10
N LEU A 256 16.93 -3.12 -6.24
CA LEU A 256 17.61 -1.88 -6.62
C LEU A 256 19.12 -1.94 -6.32
N ALA A 257 19.60 -3.06 -5.76
CA ALA A 257 21.01 -3.35 -5.63
C ALA A 257 21.53 -4.05 -6.90
N GLU A 258 22.72 -3.64 -7.36
CA GLU A 258 23.42 -4.33 -8.45
C GLU A 258 24.33 -5.43 -7.91
N SER A 259 24.38 -6.57 -8.59
CA SER A 259 25.39 -7.60 -8.31
C SER A 259 26.76 -7.10 -8.75
N GLY A 260 27.60 -6.69 -7.79
CA GLY A 260 29.03 -6.48 -8.00
C GLY A 260 29.50 -5.02 -8.14
N MET A 261 28.63 -4.03 -7.96
CA MET A 261 29.00 -2.61 -7.81
C MET A 261 28.21 -2.00 -6.64
N ALA A 262 28.92 -1.37 -5.71
CA ALA A 262 28.30 -0.45 -4.76
C ALA A 262 28.00 0.83 -5.54
N ASP A 263 26.73 1.26 -5.58
CA ASP A 263 26.17 2.40 -6.35
C ASP A 263 25.67 1.96 -7.77
N GLU A 264 24.46 2.26 -8.27
CA GLU A 264 23.69 3.48 -8.06
C GLU A 264 22.25 3.47 -8.65
N HIS A 265 21.55 2.32 -8.78
CA HIS A 265 20.20 2.33 -9.39
C HIS A 265 19.17 3.16 -8.61
N TYR A 266 19.19 3.12 -7.29
CA TYR A 266 18.23 3.89 -6.48
C TYR A 266 18.44 5.41 -6.56
N PHE A 267 19.61 5.86 -7.02
CA PHE A 267 19.98 7.26 -7.18
C PHE A 267 20.30 7.61 -8.65
N GLY A 268 19.76 6.84 -9.61
CA GLY A 268 19.92 7.08 -11.05
C GLY A 268 18.62 6.81 -11.81
N ASP A 269 18.15 7.78 -12.60
CA ASP A 269 16.99 7.64 -13.48
C ASP A 269 15.67 7.19 -12.78
N MET A 270 15.51 7.48 -11.48
CA MET A 270 14.34 7.10 -10.67
C MET A 270 13.26 8.20 -10.57
N PRO A 271 11.98 7.85 -10.41
CA PRO A 271 10.89 8.83 -10.33
C PRO A 271 11.00 9.75 -9.11
N TRP A 272 11.52 9.26 -7.97
CA TRP A 272 11.72 10.04 -6.74
C TRP A 272 12.88 11.04 -6.78
N LEU A 273 13.60 11.12 -7.89
CA LEU A 273 14.66 12.11 -8.11
C LEU A 273 14.20 13.29 -8.98
N VAL A 274 12.99 13.19 -9.57
CA VAL A 274 12.43 14.27 -10.39
C VAL A 274 12.14 15.47 -9.52
N SER A 275 12.72 16.61 -9.90
CA SER A 275 12.53 17.89 -9.21
C SER A 275 11.59 18.80 -10.01
N LYS A 276 10.66 19.46 -9.32
CA LYS A 276 9.79 20.51 -9.86
C LYS A 276 9.96 21.80 -9.06
N GLU A 277 9.45 22.92 -9.60
CA GLU A 277 9.42 24.17 -8.86
C GLU A 277 8.48 24.08 -7.65
N SER A 278 8.86 24.75 -6.55
CA SER A 278 8.11 24.75 -5.28
C SER A 278 6.70 25.37 -5.36
N CYS A 279 6.40 26.09 -6.44
CA CYS A 279 5.08 26.67 -6.70
C CYS A 279 4.17 25.73 -7.50
N SER A 280 4.65 24.55 -7.89
CA SER A 280 3.86 23.59 -8.65
C SER A 280 2.84 22.88 -7.76
N ASP A 281 1.65 22.61 -8.29
CA ASP A 281 0.64 21.80 -7.60
C ASP A 281 1.19 20.40 -7.29
N GLY A 282 0.84 19.87 -6.11
CA GLY A 282 1.26 18.54 -5.67
C GLY A 282 2.74 18.43 -5.28
N VAL A 283 3.35 19.55 -4.89
CA VAL A 283 4.75 19.62 -4.44
C VAL A 283 4.82 20.15 -3.01
N ASP A 284 5.49 19.41 -2.13
CA ASP A 284 5.81 19.86 -0.78
C ASP A 284 6.95 20.87 -0.79
N LYS A 285 6.66 22.09 -0.34
CA LYS A 285 7.62 23.21 -0.36
C LYS A 285 8.80 22.97 0.57
N SER A 286 8.58 22.33 1.72
CA SER A 286 9.64 22.13 2.72
C SER A 286 10.68 21.12 2.25
N ALA A 287 10.22 20.02 1.63
CA ALA A 287 11.07 19.02 1.01
C ALA A 287 11.86 19.60 -0.17
N VAL A 288 11.23 20.40 -1.05
CA VAL A 288 11.94 21.08 -2.15
C VAL A 288 13.04 22.01 -1.63
N GLU A 289 12.73 22.84 -0.63
CA GLU A 289 13.69 23.77 -0.05
C GLU A 289 14.87 23.03 0.60
N MET A 290 14.61 21.88 1.22
CA MET A 290 15.65 21.04 1.80
C MET A 290 16.51 20.37 0.74
N TRP A 291 15.89 19.77 -0.28
CA TRP A 291 16.57 19.16 -1.42
C TRP A 291 17.53 20.14 -2.10
N LYS A 292 17.14 21.40 -2.25
CA LYS A 292 17.98 22.46 -2.83
C LYS A 292 19.19 22.84 -1.97
N LYS A 293 19.14 22.64 -0.65
CA LYS A 293 20.26 22.94 0.26
C LYS A 293 21.35 21.89 0.22
N TYR A 294 20.97 20.64 -0.05
CA TYR A 294 21.90 19.52 -0.08
C TYR A 294 22.67 19.44 -1.41
N ASP A 295 23.95 19.11 -1.32
CA ASP A 295 24.76 18.71 -2.47
C ASP A 295 24.41 17.28 -2.95
N GLN A 296 25.15 16.77 -3.93
CA GLN A 296 24.87 15.46 -4.51
C GLN A 296 25.05 14.31 -3.51
N ASP A 297 26.09 14.36 -2.68
CA ASP A 297 26.43 13.30 -1.72
C ASP A 297 25.43 13.33 -0.56
N GLU A 298 25.10 14.52 -0.06
CA GLU A 298 24.05 14.72 0.93
C GLU A 298 22.69 14.24 0.43
N ARG A 299 22.31 14.53 -0.83
CA ARG A 299 21.06 14.03 -1.43
C ARG A 299 21.06 12.50 -1.54
N LYS A 300 22.16 11.90 -1.97
CA LYS A 300 22.30 10.45 -2.09
C LYS A 300 22.14 9.77 -0.74
N GLN A 301 22.78 10.31 0.30
CA GLN A 301 22.62 9.83 1.67
C GLN A 301 21.18 10.04 2.17
N TRP A 302 20.55 11.17 1.84
CA TRP A 302 19.18 11.44 2.27
C TRP A 302 18.16 10.49 1.64
N VAL A 303 18.30 10.17 0.34
CA VAL A 303 17.47 9.14 -0.32
C VAL A 303 17.69 7.77 0.32
N ARG A 304 18.94 7.41 0.63
CA ARG A 304 19.27 6.15 1.32
C ARG A 304 18.58 6.06 2.69
N ASP A 305 18.74 7.08 3.52
CA ASP A 305 18.13 7.15 4.86
C ASP A 305 16.60 7.16 4.78
N TRP A 306 16.04 7.79 3.75
CA TRP A 306 14.61 7.74 3.51
C TRP A 306 14.12 6.32 3.22
N ILE A 307 14.84 5.53 2.40
CA ILE A 307 14.48 4.14 2.08
C ILE A 307 14.70 3.22 3.30
N GLU A 308 15.85 3.30 3.96
CA GLU A 308 16.27 2.30 4.96
C GLU A 308 15.83 2.66 6.38
N LYS A 309 15.94 3.94 6.79
CA LYS A 309 15.71 4.37 8.18
C LYS A 309 14.33 4.95 8.42
N GLN A 310 13.58 5.22 7.36
CA GLN A 310 12.25 5.83 7.43
C GLN A 310 11.16 4.98 6.74
N PRO A 311 11.13 3.64 6.88
CA PRO A 311 10.37 2.75 5.98
C PRO A 311 8.84 2.93 6.03
N THR A 312 8.29 3.51 7.09
CA THR A 312 6.82 3.70 7.27
C THR A 312 6.27 5.04 6.76
N LEU A 313 7.13 6.02 6.48
CA LEU A 313 6.73 7.39 6.11
C LEU A 313 6.25 7.49 4.66
N VAL A 314 4.96 7.77 4.44
CA VAL A 314 4.40 8.11 3.11
C VAL A 314 4.37 9.63 2.84
N LEU A 315 4.72 10.43 3.84
CA LEU A 315 4.79 11.90 3.78
C LEU A 315 6.24 12.37 3.57
N GLU A 316 6.48 13.68 3.70
CA GLU A 316 7.80 14.23 3.47
C GLU A 316 8.88 13.53 4.34
N PRO A 317 10.05 13.21 3.75
CA PRO A 317 11.16 12.64 4.51
C PRO A 317 11.62 13.59 5.60
N LYS A 318 11.99 13.01 6.75
CA LYS A 318 12.70 13.77 7.77
C LYS A 318 14.07 14.20 7.22
N PRO A 319 14.53 15.41 7.54
CA PRO A 319 15.88 15.89 7.21
C PRO A 319 16.96 14.91 7.67
N LEU A 320 18.16 14.97 7.06
CA LEU A 320 19.33 14.33 7.64
C LEU A 320 19.55 14.88 9.06
N GLU A 321 19.65 14.00 10.05
CA GLU A 321 20.03 14.40 11.39
C GLU A 321 21.44 15.01 11.32
N LYS A 322 21.57 16.27 11.73
CA LYS A 322 22.90 16.83 11.94
C LYS A 322 23.51 16.12 13.13
N SER A 323 24.64 15.46 12.90
CA SER A 323 25.49 15.00 14.01
C SER A 323 25.71 16.19 14.95
N LEU A 324 25.29 16.05 16.21
CA LEU A 324 25.56 17.04 17.25
C LEU A 324 27.05 17.05 17.65
N ASP A 325 27.86 16.16 17.05
CA ASP A 325 29.28 15.95 17.37
C ASP A 325 30.24 16.60 16.37
N ASP A 326 29.79 17.49 15.48
CA ASP A 326 30.70 18.31 14.65
C ASP A 326 30.71 19.78 15.12
N PRO A 327 31.66 20.17 15.98
CA PRO A 327 31.97 21.57 16.25
C PRO A 327 33.02 22.03 15.23
N ASN A 328 32.59 22.45 14.04
CA ASN A 328 33.42 23.29 13.17
C ASN A 328 32.60 24.42 12.56
#